data_AF-A0A8H3UVA2-F1
#
_entry.id   AF-A0A8H3UVA2-F1
#
_cell.length_a   1.000
_cell.length_b   1.000
_cell.length_c   1.000
_cell.angle_alpha   90.00
_cell.angle_beta   90.00
_cell.angle_gamma   90.00
#
_symmetry.space_group_name_H-M   'P 1'
#
loop_
_entity.id
_entity.type
_entity.pdbx_description
1 polymer ?
#
loop_
_entity_poly.entity_id
_entity_poly.type
_entity_poly.pdbx_seq_one_letter_code
_entity_poly.pdbx_strand_id
1 'polypeptide(L)'
;MTQLEFPAYGGLTIQEYTTALVDAGIAQVPDNPHAGDNELPYHGSVSEHLRLLRICRNIVTNQLPNAPQVHDSSIPTLFHPDLHARNIFVSEADPSQITAIIDWQSSGIEPAFSYANEEPDMMNSSVRDAQRAGFIPSMFEDMESADSKAKQDKDLDICQKTFAVGLRAWSPALFSAKTSDETYFRIFRCVPNTWSMGAAALRQELLELVQRWTELGLPDKCAYQPSQEELLKHQQEYEDFEVRQRLKLWLQDSLGTNGDGWRPAEAFETAEEAHQAAFEEWMNCNRDEYRNGNEAATEERARKLWPWDGNGKLENQYDPCE
;
A
#
# COMPACT_ATOMS: atom_id res chain seq x y z
N MET A 1 11.00 1.85 37.60
CA MET A 1 10.02 1.56 36.53
C MET A 1 8.96 0.68 37.12
N THR A 2 7.80 1.25 37.40
CA THR A 2 6.62 0.50 37.83
C THR A 2 6.11 -0.24 36.60
N GLN A 3 6.20 -1.57 36.58
CA GLN A 3 5.53 -2.37 35.56
C GLN A 3 4.04 -2.10 35.71
N LEU A 4 3.44 -1.47 34.71
CA LEU A 4 2.00 -1.45 34.54
C LEU A 4 1.59 -2.90 34.25
N GLU A 5 1.07 -3.58 35.28
CA GLU A 5 0.35 -4.85 35.08
C GLU A 5 -0.99 -4.51 34.43
N PHE A 6 -1.07 -4.72 33.12
CA PHE A 6 -2.36 -4.76 32.45
C PHE A 6 -3.10 -6.02 32.94
N PRO A 7 -4.40 -5.91 33.29
CA PRO A 7 -5.21 -7.09 33.55
C PRO A 7 -5.07 -8.03 32.35
N ALA A 8 -5.05 -9.34 32.58
CA ALA A 8 -5.22 -10.33 31.53
C ALA A 8 -6.63 -10.18 30.94
N TYR A 9 -6.83 -9.16 30.11
CA TYR A 9 -7.81 -9.20 29.06
C TYR A 9 -7.47 -10.47 28.28
N GLY A 10 -8.42 -11.40 28.21
CA GLY A 10 -8.33 -12.49 27.24
C GLY A 10 -8.27 -11.84 25.86
N GLY A 11 -7.05 -11.53 25.41
CA GLY A 11 -6.83 -10.84 24.15
C GLY A 11 -7.34 -11.71 23.01
N LEU A 12 -7.78 -11.06 21.95
CA LEU A 12 -8.07 -11.75 20.70
C LEU A 12 -6.85 -12.59 20.30
N THR A 13 -7.09 -13.87 20.03
CA THR A 13 -6.10 -14.72 19.40
C THR A 13 -5.79 -14.19 17.99
N ILE A 14 -4.60 -14.50 17.45
CA ILE A 14 -4.27 -14.13 16.07
C ILE A 14 -5.30 -14.70 15.07
N GLN A 15 -5.89 -15.85 15.37
CA GLN A 15 -6.95 -16.44 14.55
C GLN A 15 -8.24 -15.60 14.59
N GLU A 16 -8.66 -15.12 15.76
CA GLU A 16 -9.84 -14.24 15.86
C GLU A 16 -9.60 -12.89 15.18
N TYR A 17 -8.41 -12.31 15.35
CA TYR A 17 -8.02 -11.08 14.68
C TYR A 17 -8.05 -11.22 13.15
N THR A 18 -7.40 -12.26 12.62
CA THR A 18 -7.34 -12.50 11.16
C THR A 18 -8.70 -12.90 10.59
N THR A 19 -9.55 -13.54 11.37
CA THR A 19 -10.96 -13.77 11.00
C THR A 19 -11.70 -12.44 10.85
N ALA A 20 -11.55 -11.53 11.82
CA ALA A 20 -12.17 -10.22 11.78
C ALA A 20 -11.67 -9.36 10.60
N LEU A 21 -10.38 -9.45 10.24
CA LEU A 21 -9.85 -8.79 9.04
C LEU A 21 -10.57 -9.24 7.76
N VAL A 22 -10.83 -10.55 7.63
CA VAL A 22 -11.56 -11.10 6.48
C VAL A 22 -13.02 -10.67 6.51
N ASP A 23 -13.65 -10.66 7.69
CA ASP A 23 -15.03 -10.19 7.85
C ASP A 23 -15.18 -8.73 7.46
N ALA A 24 -14.22 -7.88 7.83
CA ALA A 24 -14.14 -6.49 7.40
C ALA A 24 -14.02 -6.38 5.86
N GLY A 25 -13.14 -7.18 5.25
CA GLY A 25 -13.01 -7.24 3.80
C GLY A 25 -14.29 -7.67 3.09
N ILE A 26 -15.04 -8.63 3.64
CA ILE A 26 -16.34 -9.07 3.12
C ILE A 26 -17.39 -7.96 3.26
N ALA A 27 -17.42 -7.26 4.40
CA ALA A 27 -18.38 -6.19 4.66
C ALA A 27 -18.21 -4.98 3.73
N GLN A 28 -17.01 -4.77 3.18
CA GLN A 28 -16.75 -3.72 2.19
C GLN A 28 -17.21 -4.08 0.77
N VAL A 29 -17.48 -5.35 0.48
CA VAL A 29 -17.97 -5.75 -0.85
C VAL A 29 -19.43 -5.33 -0.99
N PRO A 30 -19.81 -4.58 -2.06
CA PRO A 30 -21.19 -4.13 -2.23
C PRO A 30 -22.18 -5.29 -2.43
N ASP A 31 -23.40 -5.11 -1.90
CA ASP A 31 -24.51 -6.05 -2.11
C ASP A 31 -25.01 -6.07 -3.57
N ASN A 32 -24.77 -5.00 -4.33
CA ASN A 32 -25.18 -4.91 -5.74
C ASN A 32 -24.27 -5.80 -6.61
N PRO A 33 -24.78 -6.86 -7.25
CA PRO A 33 -23.96 -7.78 -8.05
C PRO A 33 -23.36 -7.12 -9.30
N HIS A 34 -23.87 -5.97 -9.72
CA HIS A 34 -23.38 -5.17 -10.84
C HIS A 34 -22.41 -4.05 -10.41
N ALA A 35 -22.05 -4.00 -9.13
CA ALA A 35 -20.99 -3.10 -8.69
C ALA A 35 -19.68 -3.52 -9.39
N GLY A 36 -18.96 -2.54 -9.94
CA GLY A 36 -17.74 -2.77 -10.71
C GLY A 36 -17.94 -3.08 -12.20
N ASP A 37 -19.17 -3.23 -12.71
CA ASP A 37 -19.41 -3.54 -14.13
C ASP A 37 -18.89 -2.44 -15.10
N ASN A 38 -18.75 -1.21 -14.61
CA ASN A 38 -18.20 -0.09 -15.38
C ASN A 38 -16.68 0.06 -15.24
N GLU A 39 -16.07 -0.63 -14.29
CA GLU A 39 -14.62 -0.63 -14.09
C GLU A 39 -13.92 -1.51 -15.14
N LEU A 40 -12.60 -1.44 -15.15
CA LEU A 40 -11.80 -2.37 -15.96
C LEU A 40 -11.89 -3.79 -15.41
N PRO A 41 -11.72 -4.82 -16.28
CA PRO A 41 -11.87 -6.23 -15.90
C PRO A 41 -11.07 -6.63 -14.65
N TYR A 42 -9.90 -6.03 -14.42
CA TYR A 42 -9.04 -6.33 -13.28
C TYR A 42 -9.64 -5.98 -11.92
N HIS A 43 -10.59 -5.03 -11.87
CA HIS A 43 -11.28 -4.71 -10.62
C HIS A 43 -12.06 -5.93 -10.11
N GLY A 44 -12.58 -6.75 -11.02
CA GLY A 44 -13.30 -7.98 -10.71
C GLY A 44 -14.75 -7.76 -10.30
N SER A 45 -15.55 -8.82 -10.38
CA SER A 45 -16.95 -8.82 -9.95
C SER A 45 -17.08 -9.03 -8.44
N VAL A 46 -18.22 -8.64 -7.86
CA VAL A 46 -18.58 -8.95 -6.46
C VAL A 46 -18.37 -10.43 -6.12
N SER A 47 -18.76 -11.34 -7.03
CA SER A 47 -18.58 -12.79 -6.85
C SER A 47 -17.11 -13.21 -6.77
N GLU A 48 -16.23 -12.55 -7.53
CA GLU A 48 -14.80 -12.83 -7.52
C GLU A 48 -14.15 -12.34 -6.23
N HIS A 49 -14.47 -11.12 -5.78
CA HIS A 49 -14.03 -10.59 -4.48
C HIS A 49 -14.40 -11.53 -3.34
N LEU A 50 -15.67 -11.95 -3.27
CA LEU A 50 -16.14 -12.88 -2.24
C LEU A 50 -15.47 -14.26 -2.34
N ARG A 51 -15.18 -14.75 -3.56
CA ARG A 51 -14.44 -16.00 -3.77
C ARG A 51 -13.03 -15.90 -3.19
N LEU A 52 -12.29 -14.84 -3.56
CA LEU A 52 -10.92 -14.62 -3.10
C LEU A 52 -10.85 -14.42 -1.58
N LEU A 53 -11.77 -13.65 -1.00
CA LEU A 53 -11.84 -13.44 0.47
C LEU A 53 -12.10 -14.74 1.24
N ARG A 54 -12.95 -15.64 0.71
CA ARG A 54 -13.17 -16.97 1.31
C ARG A 54 -11.93 -17.86 1.25
N ILE A 55 -11.17 -17.78 0.16
CA ILE A 55 -9.87 -18.47 0.03
C ILE A 55 -8.90 -17.89 1.05
N CYS A 56 -8.81 -16.56 1.13
CA CYS A 56 -7.98 -15.85 2.10
C CYS A 56 -8.31 -16.27 3.52
N ARG A 57 -9.59 -16.40 3.91
CA ARG A 57 -9.98 -16.87 5.24
C ARG A 57 -9.25 -18.15 5.64
N ASN A 58 -9.18 -19.14 4.76
CA ASN A 58 -8.49 -20.38 5.10
C ASN A 58 -6.97 -20.16 5.28
N ILE A 59 -6.37 -19.36 4.41
CA ILE A 59 -4.93 -19.08 4.42
C ILE A 59 -4.56 -18.25 5.66
N VAL A 60 -5.18 -17.08 5.84
CA VAL A 60 -4.81 -16.08 6.85
C VAL A 60 -5.25 -16.45 8.25
N THR A 61 -6.28 -17.29 8.40
CA THR A 61 -6.75 -17.73 9.73
C THR A 61 -6.16 -19.08 10.13
N ASN A 62 -5.98 -20.02 9.20
CA ASN A 62 -5.62 -21.40 9.55
C ASN A 62 -4.20 -21.82 9.15
N GLN A 63 -3.62 -21.24 8.08
CA GLN A 63 -2.32 -21.69 7.56
C GLN A 63 -1.17 -20.76 8.00
N LEU A 64 -1.29 -19.46 7.73
CA LEU A 64 -0.23 -18.49 8.01
C LEU A 64 0.05 -18.24 9.50
N PRO A 65 -0.95 -18.16 10.40
CA PRO A 65 -0.67 -17.92 11.82
C PRO A 65 0.16 -19.00 12.50
N ASN A 66 0.29 -20.19 11.90
CA ASN A 66 1.13 -21.27 12.40
C ASN A 66 2.62 -21.10 12.04
N ALA A 67 2.94 -20.17 11.12
CA ALA A 67 4.32 -19.87 10.77
C ALA A 67 4.99 -19.09 11.91
N PRO A 68 6.19 -19.49 12.38
CA PRO A 68 6.90 -18.76 13.44
C PRO A 68 7.09 -17.27 13.14
N GLN A 69 7.36 -16.93 11.88
CA GLN A 69 7.55 -15.56 11.42
C GLN A 69 6.29 -14.70 11.63
N VAL A 70 5.11 -15.28 11.41
CA VAL A 70 3.82 -14.60 11.64
C VAL A 70 3.52 -14.55 13.12
N HIS A 71 3.62 -15.68 13.82
CA HIS A 71 3.34 -15.77 15.24
C HIS A 71 4.22 -14.81 16.07
N ASP A 72 5.53 -14.80 15.85
CA ASP A 72 6.48 -13.98 16.62
C ASP A 72 6.35 -12.49 16.29
N SER A 73 5.82 -12.17 15.11
CA SER A 73 5.49 -10.81 14.67
C SER A 73 4.04 -10.42 15.00
N SER A 74 3.29 -11.25 15.73
CA SER A 74 1.88 -10.99 16.08
C SER A 74 1.70 -10.25 17.41
N ILE A 75 2.78 -9.77 18.02
CA ILE A 75 2.72 -9.06 19.30
C ILE A 75 1.88 -7.79 19.14
N PRO A 76 0.85 -7.58 19.99
CA PRO A 76 0.05 -6.35 19.98
C PRO A 76 0.94 -5.12 20.13
N THR A 77 0.92 -4.27 19.11
CA THR A 77 1.81 -3.12 18.96
C THR A 77 0.96 -1.87 18.72
N LEU A 78 1.11 -0.88 19.59
CA LEU A 78 0.63 0.47 19.32
C LEU A 78 1.63 1.14 18.37
N PHE A 79 1.15 1.57 17.20
CA PHE A 79 1.98 2.25 16.21
C PHE A 79 1.31 3.54 15.75
N HIS A 80 2.13 4.55 15.44
CA HIS A 80 1.70 5.81 14.88
C HIS A 80 1.85 5.76 13.35
N PRO A 81 0.78 5.47 12.58
CA PRO A 81 0.89 5.21 11.14
C PRO A 81 1.35 6.43 10.34
N ASP A 82 1.08 7.65 10.80
CA ASP A 82 1.46 8.88 10.09
C ASP A 82 2.60 9.65 10.80
N LEU A 83 3.66 8.93 11.19
CA LEU A 83 4.79 9.52 11.91
C LEU A 83 5.74 10.27 10.95
N HIS A 84 5.24 11.36 10.39
CA HIS A 84 6.02 12.24 9.52
C HIS A 84 6.59 13.44 10.27
N ALA A 85 7.62 14.10 9.74
CA ALA A 85 8.34 15.18 10.44
C ALA A 85 7.43 16.33 10.92
N ARG A 86 6.33 16.64 10.23
CA ARG A 86 5.38 17.69 10.65
C ARG A 86 4.55 17.33 11.90
N ASN A 87 4.54 16.06 12.30
CA ASN A 87 3.85 15.55 13.49
C ASN A 87 4.79 15.45 14.71
N ILE A 88 6.06 15.85 14.57
CA ILE A 88 7.07 15.82 15.62
C ILE A 88 7.47 17.25 15.97
N PHE A 89 7.16 17.66 17.20
CA PHE A 89 7.59 18.94 17.74
C PHE A 89 8.89 18.76 18.49
N VAL A 90 9.80 19.72 18.31
CA VAL A 90 11.10 19.75 18.98
C VAL A 90 11.29 21.05 19.75
N SER A 91 12.23 21.07 20.68
CA SER A 91 12.57 22.28 21.43
C SER A 91 13.24 23.31 20.53
N GLU A 92 12.83 24.58 20.65
CA GLU A 92 13.49 25.70 19.96
C GLU A 92 14.95 25.89 20.43
N ALA A 93 15.23 25.61 21.71
CA ALA A 93 16.56 25.73 22.29
C ALA A 93 17.48 24.53 21.96
N ASP A 94 16.89 23.35 21.74
CA ASP A 94 17.62 22.13 21.39
C ASP A 94 16.75 21.21 20.50
N PRO A 95 16.88 21.30 19.17
CA PRO A 95 16.09 20.49 18.23
C PRO A 95 16.31 18.97 18.34
N SER A 96 17.30 18.49 19.11
CA SER A 96 17.45 17.06 19.39
C SER A 96 16.43 16.52 20.39
N GLN A 97 15.74 17.41 21.12
CA GLN A 97 14.74 17.05 22.12
C GLN A 97 13.34 17.12 21.53
N ILE A 98 12.70 15.96 21.41
CA ILE A 98 11.28 15.85 21.06
C ILE A 98 10.44 16.37 22.23
N THR A 99 9.58 17.35 21.98
CA THR A 99 8.70 17.97 22.98
C THR A 99 7.26 17.45 22.88
N ALA A 100 6.80 17.08 21.69
CA ALA A 100 5.50 16.45 21.49
C ALA A 100 5.47 15.62 20.18
N ILE A 101 4.62 14.60 20.19
CA ILE A 101 4.18 13.88 18.98
C ILE A 101 2.67 14.01 18.94
N ILE A 102 2.14 14.50 17.82
CA ILE A 102 0.69 14.74 17.62
C ILE A 102 0.14 13.82 16.55
N ASP A 103 -1.17 13.91 16.29
CA ASP A 103 -1.86 13.18 15.21
C ASP A 103 -2.06 11.67 15.44
N TRP A 104 -2.35 11.31 16.69
CA TRP A 104 -2.59 9.92 17.10
C TRP A 104 -3.94 9.34 16.67
N GLN A 105 -4.79 10.09 15.95
CA GLN A 105 -6.18 9.71 15.67
C GLN A 105 -6.33 8.43 14.82
N SER A 106 -5.32 8.11 14.00
CA SER A 106 -5.27 6.88 13.20
C SER A 106 -4.49 5.73 13.87
N SER A 107 -4.06 5.91 15.13
CA SER A 107 -3.26 4.90 15.82
C SER A 107 -4.13 3.74 16.33
N GLY A 108 -3.65 2.52 16.12
CA GLY A 108 -4.32 1.29 16.56
C GLY A 108 -3.38 0.37 17.33
N ILE A 109 -3.94 -0.59 18.05
CA ILE A 109 -3.19 -1.72 18.60
C ILE A 109 -3.42 -2.89 17.66
N GLU A 110 -2.42 -3.19 16.85
CA GLU A 110 -2.46 -4.23 15.82
C GLU A 110 -1.29 -5.19 16.01
N PRO A 111 -1.31 -6.40 15.41
CA PRO A 111 -0.11 -7.22 15.30
C PRO A 111 1.06 -6.44 14.69
N ALA A 112 2.28 -6.62 15.22
CA ALA A 112 3.46 -5.88 14.75
C ALA A 112 3.68 -6.01 13.23
N PHE A 113 3.33 -7.15 12.63
CA PHE A 113 3.43 -7.35 11.18
C PHE A 113 2.54 -6.42 10.35
N SER A 114 1.45 -5.88 10.91
CA SER A 114 0.58 -4.92 10.23
C SER A 114 1.35 -3.65 9.85
N TYR A 115 2.44 -3.33 10.57
CA TYR A 115 3.29 -2.17 10.34
C TYR A 115 4.65 -2.52 9.69
N ALA A 116 4.82 -3.75 9.18
CA ALA A 116 6.10 -4.23 8.63
C ALA A 116 6.60 -3.39 7.44
N ASN A 117 5.71 -2.77 6.67
CA ASN A 117 6.03 -1.92 5.53
C ASN A 117 6.07 -0.41 5.87
N GLU A 118 5.72 -0.01 7.10
CA GLU A 118 5.59 1.41 7.45
C GLU A 118 6.93 2.05 7.77
N GLU A 119 7.28 3.14 7.10
CA GLU A 119 8.53 3.87 7.31
C GLU A 119 8.25 5.37 7.48
N PRO A 120 8.76 6.00 8.56
CA PRO A 120 8.76 7.45 8.67
C PRO A 120 9.33 8.15 7.44
N ASP A 121 8.69 9.24 7.02
CA ASP A 121 9.01 10.01 5.81
C ASP A 121 10.48 10.44 5.73
N MET A 122 11.08 10.79 6.86
CA MET A 122 12.49 11.20 6.98
C MET A 122 13.49 10.10 6.59
N MET A 123 13.04 8.85 6.50
CA MET A 123 13.85 7.70 6.06
C MET A 123 13.47 7.20 4.66
N ASN A 124 12.38 7.73 4.09
CA ASN A 124 11.88 7.28 2.81
C ASN A 124 12.82 7.74 1.68
N SER A 125 13.39 6.76 0.98
CA SER A 125 14.18 6.96 -0.24
C SER A 125 13.44 6.56 -1.51
N SER A 126 12.22 6.03 -1.42
CA SER A 126 11.52 5.36 -2.53
C SER A 126 11.36 6.23 -3.77
N VAL A 127 11.04 7.52 -3.63
CA VAL A 127 10.97 8.45 -4.77
C VAL A 127 12.34 8.64 -5.42
N ARG A 128 13.38 8.85 -4.61
CA ARG A 128 14.77 9.00 -5.10
C ARG A 128 15.28 7.71 -5.73
N ASP A 129 14.93 6.56 -5.18
CA ASP A 129 15.33 5.24 -5.69
C ASP A 129 14.58 4.91 -7.00
N ALA A 130 13.30 5.25 -7.09
CA ALA A 130 12.52 5.12 -8.32
C ALA A 130 13.04 6.06 -9.43
N GLN A 131 13.44 7.29 -9.08
CA GLN A 131 14.12 8.21 -10.00
C GLN A 131 15.48 7.66 -10.46
N ARG A 132 16.32 7.15 -9.52
CA ARG A 132 17.61 6.51 -9.83
C ARG A 132 17.46 5.29 -10.74
N ALA A 133 16.41 4.50 -10.54
CA ALA A 133 16.09 3.34 -11.35
C ALA A 133 15.42 3.70 -12.70
N GLY A 134 15.12 4.98 -12.94
CA GLY A 134 14.51 5.45 -14.18
C GLY A 134 13.01 5.16 -14.31
N PHE A 135 12.35 4.78 -13.21
CA PHE A 135 10.89 4.54 -13.20
C PHE A 135 10.09 5.84 -13.17
N ILE A 136 10.67 6.92 -12.62
CA ILE A 136 10.06 8.25 -12.55
C ILE A 136 11.01 9.24 -13.22
N PRO A 137 10.56 10.03 -14.22
CA PRO A 137 11.37 11.10 -14.79
C PRO A 137 11.70 12.15 -13.73
N SER A 138 12.96 12.59 -13.66
CA SER A 138 13.34 13.73 -12.82
C SER A 138 12.81 15.03 -13.46
N MET A 139 11.53 15.33 -13.25
CA MET A 139 10.89 16.54 -13.81
C MET A 139 11.51 17.84 -13.26
N PHE A 140 12.14 17.77 -12.08
CA PHE A 140 12.94 18.84 -11.52
C PHE A 140 14.40 18.39 -11.49
N GLU A 141 15.27 19.01 -12.29
CA GLU A 141 16.70 19.00 -12.02
C GLU A 141 16.88 19.80 -10.72
N ASP A 142 17.10 19.12 -9.59
CA ASP A 142 17.37 19.85 -8.35
C ASP A 142 18.51 20.83 -8.61
N MET A 143 18.24 22.10 -8.37
CA MET A 143 19.22 23.18 -8.37
C MET A 143 20.20 23.06 -7.18
N GLU A 144 20.29 21.88 -6.57
CA GLU A 144 21.17 21.53 -5.48
C GLU A 144 22.55 21.14 -6.00
N SER A 145 23.59 21.60 -5.29
CA SER A 145 24.96 21.20 -5.58
C SER A 145 25.17 19.71 -5.32
N ALA A 146 26.14 19.11 -6.01
CA ALA A 146 26.56 17.74 -5.77
C ALA A 146 26.95 17.50 -4.29
N ASP A 147 27.55 18.49 -3.64
CA ASP A 147 27.91 18.43 -2.22
C ASP A 147 26.68 18.41 -1.29
N SER A 148 25.61 19.13 -1.63
CA SER A 148 24.34 19.09 -0.89
C SER A 148 23.71 17.71 -0.96
N LYS A 149 23.61 17.15 -2.17
CA LYS A 149 23.08 15.80 -2.41
C LYS A 149 23.86 14.74 -1.65
N ALA A 150 25.19 14.79 -1.73
CA ALA A 150 26.07 13.85 -1.02
C ALA A 150 25.90 13.93 0.51
N LYS A 151 25.67 15.13 1.05
CA LYS A 151 25.38 15.30 2.48
C LYS A 151 24.02 14.72 2.86
N GLN A 152 22.98 15.01 2.10
CA GLN A 152 21.63 14.47 2.34
C GLN A 152 21.62 12.94 2.27
N ASP A 153 22.27 12.35 1.27
CA ASP A 153 22.43 10.89 1.14
C ASP A 153 23.11 10.29 2.38
N LYS A 154 24.14 10.96 2.90
CA LYS A 154 24.84 10.52 4.10
C LYS A 154 23.97 10.64 5.36
N ASP A 155 23.24 11.74 5.51
CA ASP A 155 22.36 11.96 6.67
C ASP A 155 21.20 10.94 6.65
N LEU A 156 20.67 10.62 5.48
CA LEU A 156 19.66 9.58 5.28
C LEU A 156 20.19 8.18 5.65
N ASP A 157 21.38 7.81 5.17
CA ASP A 157 22.03 6.53 5.52
C ASP A 157 22.24 6.38 7.04
N ILE A 158 22.67 7.46 7.71
CA ILE A 158 22.82 7.48 9.17
C ILE A 158 21.46 7.30 9.85
N CYS A 159 20.42 7.98 9.35
CA CYS A 159 19.06 7.89 9.92
C CYS A 159 18.50 6.47 9.79
N GLN A 160 18.55 5.87 8.60
CA GLN A 160 18.09 4.50 8.34
C GLN A 160 18.81 3.47 9.23
N LYS A 161 20.14 3.57 9.34
CA LYS A 161 20.93 2.67 10.22
C LYS A 161 20.59 2.84 11.69
N THR A 162 20.45 4.09 12.14
CA THR A 162 20.11 4.40 13.54
C THR A 162 18.71 3.89 13.88
N PHE A 163 17.75 4.07 12.98
CA PHE A 163 16.40 3.55 13.15
C PHE A 163 16.38 2.03 13.18
N ALA A 164 17.08 1.34 12.28
CA ALA A 164 17.14 -0.13 12.29
C ALA A 164 17.73 -0.67 13.60
N VAL A 165 18.81 -0.06 14.10
CA VAL A 165 19.40 -0.42 15.40
C VAL A 165 18.45 -0.15 16.56
N GLY A 166 17.80 1.01 16.54
CA GLY A 166 16.83 1.40 17.55
C GLY A 166 15.61 0.48 17.58
N LEU A 167 15.06 0.18 16.41
CA LEU A 167 13.92 -0.72 16.26
C LEU A 167 14.25 -2.10 16.81
N ARG A 168 15.44 -2.64 16.51
CA ARG A 168 15.90 -3.90 17.07
C ARG A 168 16.00 -3.89 18.60
N ALA A 169 16.38 -2.76 19.19
CA ALA A 169 16.56 -2.64 20.64
C ALA A 169 15.24 -2.41 21.38
N TRP A 170 14.35 -1.58 20.84
CA TRP A 170 13.15 -1.08 21.53
C TRP A 170 11.84 -1.69 21.04
N SER A 171 11.79 -2.21 19.80
CA SER A 171 10.63 -2.94 19.27
C SER A 171 11.07 -4.19 18.48
N PRO A 172 11.56 -5.24 19.18
CA PRO A 172 12.06 -6.46 18.53
C PRO A 172 11.02 -7.16 17.65
N ALA A 173 9.73 -7.09 18.00
CA ALA A 173 8.64 -7.69 17.23
C ALA A 173 8.48 -7.00 15.86
N LEU A 174 8.44 -5.66 15.85
CA LEU A 174 8.36 -4.88 14.62
C LEU A 174 9.65 -5.02 13.80
N PHE A 175 10.81 -5.05 14.46
CA PHE A 175 12.07 -5.36 13.77
C PHE A 175 12.04 -6.73 13.09
N SER A 176 11.56 -7.77 13.78
CA SER A 176 11.40 -9.11 13.21
C SER A 176 10.46 -9.08 12.00
N ALA A 177 9.33 -8.37 12.10
CA ALA A 177 8.39 -8.24 11.01
C ALA A 177 9.00 -7.52 9.80
N LYS A 178 9.69 -6.39 10.01
CA LYS A 178 10.35 -5.61 8.94
C LYS A 178 11.46 -6.36 8.23
N THR A 179 12.16 -7.25 8.94
CA THR A 179 13.30 -8.02 8.38
C THR A 179 12.90 -9.40 7.88
N SER A 180 11.67 -9.82 8.16
CA SER A 180 11.09 -11.04 7.61
C SER A 180 10.66 -10.84 6.17
N ASP A 181 10.47 -11.96 5.48
CA ASP A 181 9.97 -11.92 4.11
C ASP A 181 8.56 -11.33 4.04
N GLU A 182 8.39 -10.24 3.30
CA GLU A 182 7.12 -9.52 3.28
C GLU A 182 5.97 -10.36 2.70
N THR A 183 6.26 -11.40 1.91
CA THR A 183 5.24 -12.33 1.40
C THR A 183 4.46 -13.03 2.52
N TYR A 184 5.00 -13.12 3.75
CA TYR A 184 4.20 -13.58 4.90
C TYR A 184 3.06 -12.63 5.25
N PHE A 185 3.23 -11.33 5.03
CA PHE A 185 2.41 -10.29 5.64
C PHE A 185 1.51 -9.54 4.67
N ARG A 186 1.91 -9.40 3.40
CA ARG A 186 1.17 -8.60 2.39
C ARG A 186 -0.32 -8.95 2.34
N ILE A 187 -0.64 -10.24 2.36
CA ILE A 187 -2.03 -10.70 2.30
C ILE A 187 -2.91 -10.17 3.44
N PHE A 188 -2.38 -10.00 4.66
CA PHE A 188 -3.16 -9.48 5.79
C PHE A 188 -3.56 -8.02 5.59
N ARG A 189 -2.76 -7.23 4.87
CA ARG A 189 -3.05 -5.83 4.55
C ARG A 189 -4.02 -5.67 3.37
N CYS A 190 -3.97 -6.62 2.42
CA CYS A 190 -4.84 -6.59 1.25
C CYS A 190 -6.27 -7.05 1.55
N VAL A 191 -6.44 -8.07 2.39
CA VAL A 191 -7.74 -8.66 2.72
C VAL A 191 -8.80 -7.62 3.13
N PRO A 192 -8.57 -6.73 4.11
CA PRO A 192 -9.56 -5.76 4.51
C PRO A 192 -9.86 -4.71 3.43
N ASN A 193 -9.00 -4.54 2.41
CA ASN A 193 -9.10 -3.50 1.38
C ASN A 193 -9.36 -4.08 -0.03
N THR A 194 -9.85 -5.32 -0.11
CA THR A 194 -9.92 -6.04 -1.39
C THR A 194 -10.76 -5.31 -2.43
N TRP A 195 -11.91 -4.76 -2.02
CA TRP A 195 -12.81 -4.05 -2.93
C TRP A 195 -12.15 -2.82 -3.56
N SER A 196 -11.58 -1.95 -2.73
CA SER A 196 -10.92 -0.71 -3.19
C SER A 196 -9.67 -0.96 -4.03
N MET A 197 -8.90 -2.00 -3.69
CA MET A 197 -7.68 -2.37 -4.43
C MET A 197 -7.99 -3.08 -5.76
N GLY A 198 -9.15 -3.71 -5.88
CA GLY A 198 -9.51 -4.56 -7.01
C GLY A 198 -9.03 -6.01 -6.87
N ALA A 199 -9.78 -6.94 -7.45
CA ALA A 199 -9.55 -8.37 -7.32
C ALA A 199 -8.19 -8.81 -7.87
N ALA A 200 -7.68 -8.17 -8.91
CA ALA A 200 -6.36 -8.48 -9.46
C ALA A 200 -5.23 -8.25 -8.45
N ALA A 201 -5.30 -7.20 -7.61
CA ALA A 201 -4.29 -6.94 -6.59
C ALA A 201 -4.24 -8.07 -5.55
N LEU A 202 -5.39 -8.46 -5.00
CA LEU A 202 -5.46 -9.57 -4.04
C LEU A 202 -5.01 -10.90 -4.68
N ARG A 203 -5.39 -11.14 -5.94
CA ARG A 203 -4.99 -12.35 -6.65
C ARG A 203 -3.48 -12.40 -6.87
N GLN A 204 -2.84 -11.28 -7.19
CA GLN A 204 -1.38 -11.21 -7.31
C GLN A 204 -0.69 -11.60 -6.00
N GLU A 205 -1.13 -11.08 -4.85
CA GLU A 205 -0.56 -11.43 -3.54
C GLU A 205 -0.73 -12.93 -3.23
N LEU A 206 -1.90 -13.50 -3.56
CA LEU A 206 -2.14 -14.93 -3.42
C LEU A 206 -1.23 -15.77 -4.34
N LEU A 207 -0.97 -15.29 -5.56
CA LEU A 207 -0.11 -15.95 -6.53
C LEU A 207 1.36 -15.95 -6.10
N GLU A 208 1.87 -14.81 -5.63
CA GLU A 208 3.21 -14.72 -5.06
C GLU A 208 3.34 -15.62 -3.82
N LEU A 209 2.34 -15.60 -2.94
CA LEU A 209 2.33 -16.43 -1.75
C LEU A 209 2.35 -17.93 -2.08
N VAL A 210 1.52 -18.41 -3.02
CA VAL A 210 1.52 -19.83 -3.41
C VAL A 210 2.81 -20.22 -4.14
N GLN A 211 3.37 -19.34 -4.97
CA GLN A 211 4.63 -19.58 -5.67
C GLN A 211 5.79 -19.77 -4.68
N ARG A 212 5.80 -18.98 -3.60
CA ARG A 212 6.86 -18.99 -2.59
C ARG A 212 6.57 -19.87 -1.39
N TRP A 213 5.41 -20.54 -1.34
CA TRP A 213 4.93 -21.30 -0.18
C TRP A 213 5.96 -22.28 0.40
N THR A 214 6.63 -23.03 -0.50
CA THR A 214 7.66 -24.01 -0.09
C THR A 214 8.94 -23.34 0.39
N GLU A 215 9.34 -22.22 -0.22
CA GLU A 215 10.54 -21.46 0.17
C GLU A 215 10.36 -20.79 1.53
N LEU A 216 9.12 -20.37 1.83
CA LEU A 216 8.70 -19.85 3.13
C LEU A 216 8.58 -20.96 4.19
N GLY A 217 8.77 -22.24 3.82
CA GLY A 217 8.68 -23.35 4.78
C GLY A 217 7.28 -23.51 5.40
N LEU A 218 6.24 -23.04 4.71
CA LEU A 218 4.86 -23.16 5.18
C LEU A 218 4.38 -24.62 5.07
N PRO A 219 3.70 -25.14 6.10
CA PRO A 219 3.23 -26.52 6.11
C PRO A 219 2.06 -26.72 5.14
N ASP A 220 1.84 -27.97 4.75
CA ASP A 220 0.78 -28.40 3.84
C ASP A 220 0.78 -27.68 2.49
N LYS A 221 -0.21 -27.99 1.64
CA LYS A 221 -0.42 -27.22 0.41
C LYS A 221 -1.22 -25.97 0.72
N CYS A 222 -0.87 -24.86 0.08
CA CYS A 222 -1.67 -23.64 0.11
C CYS A 222 -3.12 -23.95 -0.31
N ALA A 223 -4.11 -23.42 0.42
CA ALA A 223 -5.52 -23.58 0.06
C ALA A 223 -5.87 -22.95 -1.29
N TYR A 224 -5.11 -21.96 -1.74
CA TYR A 224 -5.20 -21.42 -3.08
C TYR A 224 -4.39 -22.27 -4.05
N GLN A 225 -5.06 -22.80 -5.07
CA GLN A 225 -4.47 -23.60 -6.15
C GLN A 225 -5.08 -23.10 -7.47
N PRO A 226 -4.51 -22.04 -8.07
CA PRO A 226 -5.08 -21.43 -9.28
C PRO A 226 -5.08 -22.40 -10.45
N SER A 227 -6.13 -22.34 -11.28
CA SER A 227 -6.15 -23.08 -12.55
C SER A 227 -5.31 -22.37 -13.61
N GLN A 228 -4.92 -23.09 -14.67
CA GLN A 228 -4.21 -22.47 -15.80
C GLN A 228 -5.05 -21.35 -16.47
N GLU A 229 -6.37 -21.51 -16.51
CA GLU A 229 -7.29 -20.49 -17.01
C GLU A 229 -7.27 -19.23 -16.14
N GLU A 230 -7.28 -19.41 -14.80
CA GLU A 230 -7.20 -18.30 -13.85
C GLU A 230 -5.87 -17.54 -13.98
N LEU A 231 -4.75 -18.26 -14.18
CA LEU A 231 -3.45 -17.65 -14.41
C LEU A 231 -3.41 -16.80 -15.69
N LEU A 232 -3.93 -17.34 -16.80
CA LEU A 232 -3.97 -16.62 -18.08
C LEU A 232 -4.87 -15.38 -18.00
N LYS A 233 -6.04 -15.52 -17.37
CA LYS A 233 -6.94 -14.40 -17.13
C LYS A 233 -6.28 -13.33 -16.27
N HIS A 234 -5.62 -13.74 -15.19
CA HIS A 234 -4.94 -12.81 -14.30
C HIS A 234 -3.80 -12.06 -15.00
N GLN A 235 -3.00 -12.73 -15.83
CA GLN A 235 -1.91 -12.07 -16.55
C GLN A 235 -2.41 -10.88 -17.40
N GLN A 236 -3.56 -11.05 -18.06
CA GLN A 236 -4.18 -9.99 -18.87
C GLN A 236 -4.74 -8.86 -17.98
N GLU A 237 -5.46 -9.22 -16.92
CA GLU A 237 -6.04 -8.24 -15.98
C GLU A 237 -4.97 -7.45 -15.21
N TYR A 238 -3.88 -8.12 -14.82
CA TYR A 238 -2.84 -7.51 -14.01
C TYR A 238 -2.04 -6.47 -14.78
N GLU A 239 -1.89 -6.62 -16.10
CA GLU A 239 -1.28 -5.59 -16.94
C GLU A 239 -2.04 -4.26 -16.87
N ASP A 240 -3.38 -4.30 -16.98
CA ASP A 240 -4.22 -3.11 -16.86
C ASP A 240 -4.14 -2.50 -15.44
N PHE A 241 -4.08 -3.35 -14.42
CA PHE A 241 -3.87 -2.92 -13.04
C PHE A 241 -2.55 -2.16 -12.90
N GLU A 242 -1.43 -2.73 -13.38
CA GLU A 242 -0.10 -2.10 -13.32
C GLU A 242 -0.06 -0.79 -14.10
N VAL A 243 -0.71 -0.72 -15.27
CA VAL A 243 -0.81 0.52 -16.04
C VAL A 243 -1.54 1.61 -15.23
N ARG A 244 -2.66 1.29 -14.57
CA ARG A 244 -3.40 2.24 -13.71
C ARG A 244 -2.55 2.67 -12.51
N GLN A 245 -1.80 1.77 -11.86
CA GLN A 245 -0.94 2.14 -10.73
C GLN A 245 0.22 3.04 -11.17
N ARG A 246 0.90 2.74 -12.28
CA ARG A 246 1.96 3.60 -12.82
C ARG A 246 1.44 4.97 -13.20
N LEU A 247 0.24 5.04 -13.79
CA LEU A 247 -0.39 6.31 -14.15
C LEU A 247 -0.70 7.14 -12.89
N LYS A 248 -1.22 6.53 -11.82
CA LYS A 248 -1.42 7.21 -10.53
C LYS A 248 -0.12 7.77 -9.97
N LEU A 249 0.96 6.99 -9.95
CA LEU A 249 2.27 7.43 -9.43
C LEU A 249 2.85 8.59 -10.26
N TRP A 250 2.77 8.50 -11.59
CA TRP A 250 3.20 9.57 -12.47
C TRP A 250 2.41 10.86 -12.23
N LEU A 251 1.10 10.76 -12.02
CA LEU A 251 0.28 11.93 -11.72
C LEU A 251 0.57 12.52 -10.34
N GLN A 252 0.79 11.69 -9.31
CA GLN A 252 1.17 12.18 -7.98
C GLN A 252 2.43 13.04 -8.04
N ASP A 253 3.44 12.59 -8.79
CA ASP A 253 4.68 13.32 -9.00
C ASP A 253 4.45 14.59 -9.84
N SER A 254 3.79 14.45 -11.01
CA SER A 254 3.57 15.56 -11.96
C SER A 254 2.70 16.68 -11.39
N LEU A 255 1.69 16.32 -10.60
CA LEU A 255 0.76 17.27 -10.01
C LEU A 255 1.19 17.69 -8.60
N GLY A 256 2.19 17.05 -8.01
CA GLY A 256 2.57 17.22 -6.60
C GLY A 256 1.39 16.94 -5.65
N THR A 257 0.67 15.85 -5.89
CA THR A 257 -0.45 15.39 -5.06
C THR A 257 -0.02 14.15 -4.27
N ASN A 258 -0.76 13.83 -3.22
CA ASN A 258 -0.79 12.51 -2.60
C ASN A 258 -1.71 11.54 -3.40
N GLY A 259 -1.89 10.32 -2.90
CA GLY A 259 -2.61 9.26 -3.61
C GLY A 259 -4.10 9.46 -3.86
N ASP A 260 -4.74 10.37 -3.12
CA ASP A 260 -6.14 10.76 -3.28
C ASP A 260 -6.31 12.00 -4.19
N GLY A 261 -5.22 12.59 -4.67
CA GLY A 261 -5.24 13.77 -5.54
C GLY A 261 -5.37 15.11 -4.78
N TRP A 262 -5.21 15.13 -3.46
CA TRP A 262 -5.39 16.34 -2.66
C TRP A 262 -4.32 17.42 -2.93
N ARG A 263 -4.78 18.68 -2.92
CA ARG A 263 -3.96 19.90 -3.03
C ARG A 263 -4.50 21.02 -2.13
N PRO A 264 -3.62 21.92 -1.64
CA PRO A 264 -4.06 23.16 -1.02
C PRO A 264 -4.95 23.99 -1.96
N ALA A 265 -5.93 24.69 -1.41
CA ALA A 265 -6.90 25.46 -2.18
C ALA A 265 -6.22 26.51 -3.08
N GLU A 266 -5.12 27.09 -2.63
CA GLU A 266 -4.34 28.10 -3.35
C GLU A 266 -3.66 27.53 -4.60
N ALA A 267 -3.44 26.21 -4.64
CA ALA A 267 -2.81 25.52 -5.75
C ALA A 267 -3.82 24.75 -6.63
N PHE A 268 -5.13 24.87 -6.33
CA PHE A 268 -6.17 24.09 -7.01
C PHE A 268 -6.29 24.42 -8.49
N GLU A 269 -6.37 25.71 -8.85
CA GLU A 269 -6.51 26.13 -10.26
C GLU A 269 -5.32 25.63 -11.11
N THR A 270 -4.09 25.78 -10.60
CA THR A 270 -2.88 25.28 -11.28
C THR A 270 -2.87 23.75 -11.37
N ALA A 271 -3.33 23.05 -10.33
CA ALA A 271 -3.41 21.60 -10.34
C ALA A 271 -4.47 21.09 -11.32
N GLU A 272 -5.60 21.78 -11.45
CA GLU A 272 -6.67 21.47 -12.41
C GLU A 272 -6.18 21.63 -13.86
N GLU A 273 -5.48 22.73 -14.17
CA GLU A 273 -4.85 22.95 -15.47
C GLU A 273 -3.83 21.86 -15.80
N ALA A 274 -2.95 21.52 -14.83
CA ALA A 274 -1.96 20.47 -15.00
C ALA A 274 -2.60 19.08 -15.15
N HIS A 275 -3.67 18.78 -14.41
CA HIS A 275 -4.42 17.53 -14.53
C HIS A 275 -5.07 17.40 -15.91
N GLN A 276 -5.65 18.48 -16.45
CA GLN A 276 -6.21 18.49 -17.80
C GLN A 276 -5.13 18.28 -18.87
N ALA A 277 -3.97 18.95 -18.74
CA ALA A 277 -2.85 18.76 -19.65
C ALA A 277 -2.32 17.32 -19.63
N ALA A 278 -2.17 16.75 -18.43
CA ALA A 278 -1.75 15.36 -18.23
C ALA A 278 -2.75 14.36 -18.86
N PHE A 279 -4.05 14.63 -18.75
CA PHE A 279 -5.09 13.82 -19.40
C PHE A 279 -4.96 13.85 -20.92
N GLU A 280 -4.75 15.03 -21.49
CA GLU A 280 -4.57 15.18 -22.93
C GLU A 280 -3.31 14.48 -23.44
N GLU A 281 -2.20 14.58 -22.69
CA GLU A 281 -0.96 13.85 -22.97
C GLU A 281 -1.19 12.34 -22.98
N TRP A 282 -1.80 11.80 -21.92
CA TRP A 282 -2.16 10.38 -21.82
C TRP A 282 -3.01 9.90 -23.01
N MET A 283 -4.04 10.67 -23.37
CA MET A 283 -4.90 10.34 -24.50
C MET A 283 -4.16 10.40 -25.84
N ASN A 284 -3.23 11.35 -26.02
CA ASN A 284 -2.40 11.46 -27.21
C ASN A 284 -1.44 10.28 -27.34
N CYS A 285 -0.73 9.91 -26.25
CA CYS A 285 0.14 8.75 -26.23
C CYS A 285 -0.63 7.46 -26.61
N ASN A 286 -1.83 7.25 -26.06
CA ASN A 286 -2.66 6.09 -26.41
C ASN A 286 -3.09 6.11 -27.89
N ARG A 287 -3.47 7.28 -28.44
CA ARG A 287 -3.79 7.42 -29.86
C ARG A 287 -2.61 7.08 -30.77
N ASP A 288 -1.41 7.49 -30.39
CA ASP A 288 -0.21 7.21 -31.17
C ASP A 288 0.21 5.74 -31.09
N GLU A 289 0.12 5.11 -29.91
CA GLU A 289 0.27 3.66 -29.75
C GLU A 289 -0.69 2.87 -30.65
N TYR A 290 -1.97 3.26 -30.66
CA TYR A 290 -2.97 2.65 -31.52
C TYR A 290 -2.62 2.81 -33.02
N ARG A 291 -2.20 4.01 -33.44
CA ARG A 291 -1.74 4.27 -34.82
C ARG A 291 -0.50 3.45 -35.20
N ASN A 292 0.36 3.14 -34.23
CA ASN A 292 1.56 2.35 -34.41
C ASN A 292 1.30 0.83 -34.37
N GLY A 293 0.04 0.40 -34.28
CA GLY A 293 -0.39 -0.99 -34.40
C GLY A 293 -0.73 -1.69 -33.10
N ASN A 294 -0.75 -0.97 -31.97
CA ASN A 294 -1.21 -1.53 -30.69
C ASN A 294 -2.75 -1.46 -30.59
N GLU A 295 -3.44 -2.48 -31.07
CA GLU A 295 -4.91 -2.54 -31.07
C GLU A 295 -5.53 -2.48 -29.67
N ALA A 296 -4.77 -2.80 -28.61
CA ALA A 296 -5.24 -2.70 -27.23
C ALA A 296 -5.30 -1.25 -26.71
N ALA A 297 -4.60 -0.30 -27.33
CA ALA A 297 -4.54 1.11 -26.92
C ALA A 297 -5.79 1.94 -27.33
N THR A 298 -6.98 1.37 -27.14
CA THR A 298 -8.24 2.05 -27.49
C THR A 298 -8.51 3.26 -26.60
N GLU A 299 -9.19 4.28 -27.14
CA GLU A 299 -9.58 5.46 -26.33
C GLU A 299 -10.51 5.10 -25.17
N GLU A 300 -11.38 4.09 -25.33
CA GLU A 300 -12.26 3.62 -24.27
C GLU A 300 -11.46 3.04 -23.10
N ARG A 301 -10.48 2.16 -23.39
CA ARG A 301 -9.58 1.61 -22.37
C ARG A 301 -8.77 2.71 -21.70
N ALA A 302 -8.22 3.65 -22.47
CA ALA A 302 -7.44 4.76 -21.95
C ALA A 302 -8.25 5.63 -20.97
N ARG A 303 -9.54 5.90 -21.27
CA ARG A 303 -10.43 6.65 -20.36
C ARG A 303 -10.73 5.89 -19.08
N LYS A 304 -10.97 4.58 -19.16
CA LYS A 304 -11.22 3.74 -17.97
C LYS A 304 -9.98 3.56 -17.08
N LEU A 305 -8.78 3.66 -17.66
CA LEU A 305 -7.51 3.63 -16.92
C LEU A 305 -7.21 4.95 -16.20
N TRP A 306 -7.83 6.06 -16.60
CA TRP A 306 -7.57 7.37 -16.00
C TRP A 306 -8.08 7.41 -14.54
N PRO A 307 -7.23 7.72 -13.55
CA PRO A 307 -7.66 7.88 -12.16
C PRO A 307 -8.29 9.27 -11.93
N TRP A 308 -9.04 9.43 -10.83
CA TRP A 308 -9.62 10.72 -10.39
C TRP A 308 -10.49 11.40 -11.46
N ASP A 309 -11.49 10.69 -11.97
CA ASP A 309 -12.42 11.27 -12.94
C ASP A 309 -13.16 12.48 -12.32
N GLY A 310 -13.08 13.63 -13.01
CA GLY A 310 -13.66 14.93 -12.60
C GLY A 310 -15.19 14.97 -12.50
N ASN A 311 -15.86 13.82 -12.42
CA ASN A 311 -17.29 13.70 -12.15
C ASN A 311 -17.64 13.79 -10.66
N GLY A 312 -16.73 14.24 -9.80
CA GLY A 312 -17.07 14.66 -8.44
C GLY A 312 -17.78 13.59 -7.60
N LYS A 313 -17.75 12.32 -8.01
CA LYS A 313 -17.85 11.22 -7.08
C LYS A 313 -16.45 11.09 -6.54
N LEU A 314 -16.16 11.92 -5.55
CA LEU A 314 -15.46 11.42 -4.38
C LEU A 314 -16.08 10.06 -4.10
N GLU A 315 -15.44 8.98 -4.54
CA GLU A 315 -15.56 7.75 -3.81
C GLU A 315 -15.11 8.15 -2.41
N ASN A 316 -16.09 8.42 -1.55
CA ASN A 316 -15.92 8.39 -0.11
C ASN A 316 -15.51 6.96 0.23
N GLN A 317 -14.26 6.63 -0.08
CA GLN A 317 -13.53 5.53 0.50
C GLN A 317 -12.65 6.21 1.54
N TYR A 318 -13.04 6.04 2.80
CA TYR A 318 -12.40 6.52 4.01
C TYR A 318 -12.58 8.00 4.36
N ASP A 319 -13.59 8.25 5.21
CA ASP A 319 -13.48 9.17 6.34
C ASP A 319 -12.91 8.35 7.51
N PRO A 320 -11.65 8.55 7.96
CA PRO A 320 -11.11 7.88 9.13
C PRO A 320 -11.64 8.59 10.38
N CYS A 321 -12.94 8.52 10.62
CA CYS A 321 -13.61 9.06 11.80
C CYS A 321 -14.92 8.31 12.09
N GLU A 322 -14.82 7.03 12.49
CA GLU A 322 -15.60 6.45 13.59
C GLU A 322 -14.75 5.41 14.35
#